data_AF-J2AX74-F1
#
_entry.id   AF-J2AX74-F1
#
_cell.length_a   1.000
_cell.length_b   1.000
_cell.length_c   1.000
_cell.angle_alpha   90.00
_cell.angle_beta   90.00
_cell.angle_gamma   90.00
#
_symmetry.space_group_name_H-M   'P 1'
#
loop_
_entity.id
_entity.type
_entity.pdbx_description
1 polymer ?
#
loop_
_entity_poly.entity_id
_entity_poly.type
_entity_poly.pdbx_seq_one_letter_code
_entity_poly.pdbx_strand_id
1 'polypeptide(L)'
;MSTDFEQMKKAMLDTFGSREGHLGWQIIELSRSGQPCDITFFKRAPIINTKISERISTALMYGAGAAKLKELFESIEFGNGERAGFGEIWTINPMPAGGFTVEELAAIDMSEVDRPEQAYGGKSLRDVIKDTYRPTTDEQLDLYIRRWIAS
;
A
#
# COMPACT_ATOMS: atom_id res chain seq x y z
N MET A 1 -13.07 3.63 20.91
CA MET A 1 -11.77 3.65 20.20
C MET A 1 -12.06 3.68 18.71
N SER A 2 -11.93 4.85 18.09
CA SER A 2 -11.74 5.04 16.63
C SER A 2 -10.98 6.36 16.37
N THR A 3 -10.29 6.85 17.39
CA THR A 3 -9.45 8.04 17.33
C THR A 3 -8.19 7.75 16.52
N ASP A 4 -7.68 6.53 16.55
CA ASP A 4 -6.33 6.22 16.08
C ASP A 4 -6.19 6.22 14.56
N PHE A 5 -7.20 5.76 13.79
CA PHE A 5 -7.12 5.78 12.32
C PHE A 5 -7.31 7.20 11.76
N GLU A 6 -8.28 7.95 12.27
CA GLU A 6 -8.47 9.36 11.89
C GLU A 6 -7.35 10.24 12.42
N GLN A 7 -6.78 9.95 13.60
CA GLN A 7 -5.55 10.58 14.08
C GLN A 7 -4.35 10.16 13.24
N MET A 8 -4.26 8.93 12.76
CA MET A 8 -3.18 8.49 11.88
C MET A 8 -3.27 9.17 10.52
N LYS A 9 -4.45 9.23 9.91
CA LYS A 9 -4.69 9.95 8.66
C LYS A 9 -4.43 11.45 8.82
N LYS A 10 -4.93 12.05 9.89
CA LYS A 10 -4.69 13.46 10.22
C LYS A 10 -3.20 13.71 10.51
N ALA A 11 -2.53 12.86 11.28
CA ALA A 11 -1.11 12.96 11.56
C ALA A 11 -0.27 12.76 10.29
N MET A 12 -0.68 11.87 9.37
CA MET A 12 -0.05 11.71 8.06
C MET A 12 -0.21 12.97 7.22
N LEU A 13 -1.41 13.56 7.17
CA LEU A 13 -1.65 14.82 6.46
C LEU A 13 -0.92 16.01 7.11
N ASP A 14 -0.87 16.07 8.44
CA ASP A 14 -0.18 17.11 9.21
C ASP A 14 1.35 16.99 9.07
N THR A 15 1.88 15.76 8.96
CA THR A 15 3.32 15.48 8.82
C THR A 15 3.82 15.66 7.39
N PHE A 16 3.02 15.28 6.38
CA PHE A 16 3.46 15.25 4.98
C PHE A 16 2.79 16.30 4.07
N GLY A 17 1.79 17.04 4.57
CA GLY A 17 1.11 18.14 3.87
C GLY A 17 0.19 17.73 2.71
N SER A 18 0.29 16.50 2.20
CA SER A 18 -0.56 15.93 1.16
C SER A 18 -0.47 14.40 1.12
N ARG A 19 -1.44 13.75 0.46
CA ARG A 19 -1.41 12.31 0.17
C ARG A 19 -0.22 11.94 -0.70
N GLU A 20 0.16 12.84 -1.61
CA GLU A 20 1.33 12.70 -2.48
C GLU A 20 2.63 12.74 -1.66
N GLY A 21 2.74 13.66 -0.70
CA GLY A 21 3.89 13.73 0.20
C GLY A 21 4.06 12.44 0.99
N HIS A 22 2.95 11.90 1.53
CA HIS A 22 2.97 10.65 2.27
C HIS A 22 3.38 9.47 1.39
N LEU A 23 2.79 9.34 0.20
CA LEU A 23 3.14 8.28 -0.75
C LEU A 23 4.60 8.36 -1.18
N GLY A 24 5.13 9.56 -1.42
CA GLY A 24 6.52 9.79 -1.78
C GLY A 24 7.48 9.32 -0.69
N TRP A 25 7.17 9.63 0.57
CA TRP A 25 7.91 9.13 1.72
C TRP A 25 7.85 7.60 1.85
N GLN A 26 6.66 6.99 1.71
CA GLN A 26 6.51 5.53 1.76
C GLN A 26 7.37 4.84 0.71
N ILE A 27 7.41 5.37 -0.52
CA ILE A 27 8.23 4.82 -1.61
C ILE A 27 9.71 4.83 -1.23
N ILE A 28 10.21 5.93 -0.66
CA ILE A 28 11.61 6.07 -0.24
C ILE A 28 11.92 5.08 0.89
N GLU A 29 11.07 5.01 1.90
CA GLU A 29 11.27 4.13 3.05
C GLU A 29 11.23 2.65 2.65
N LEU A 30 10.28 2.24 1.81
CA LEU A 30 10.16 0.86 1.35
C LEU A 30 11.27 0.49 0.35
N SER A 31 11.74 1.44 -0.46
CA SER A 31 12.94 1.31 -1.29
C SER A 31 14.20 1.12 -0.42
N ARG A 32 14.24 1.71 0.78
CA ARG A 32 15.36 1.60 1.72
C ARG A 32 15.32 0.32 2.55
N SER A 33 14.15 -0.06 3.05
CA SER A 33 13.99 -1.21 3.94
C SER A 33 13.89 -2.54 3.19
N GLY A 34 13.46 -2.49 1.91
CA GLY A 34 13.14 -3.70 1.16
C GLY A 34 11.97 -4.49 1.76
N GLN A 35 11.16 -3.85 2.60
CA GLN A 35 9.96 -4.46 3.17
C GLN A 35 8.97 -4.80 2.04
N PRO A 36 8.37 -6.01 2.05
CA PRO A 36 7.31 -6.35 1.12
C PRO A 36 6.12 -5.41 1.23
N CYS A 37 5.39 -5.21 0.13
CA CYS A 37 4.20 -4.38 0.10
C CYS A 37 3.24 -4.81 -1.02
N ASP A 38 1.97 -4.46 -0.84
CA ASP A 38 0.96 -4.49 -1.89
C ASP A 38 0.82 -3.08 -2.48
N ILE A 39 0.81 -2.97 -3.80
CA ILE A 39 0.73 -1.71 -4.53
C ILE A 39 -0.53 -1.71 -5.37
N THR A 40 -1.43 -0.77 -5.11
CA THR A 40 -2.67 -0.62 -5.86
C THR A 40 -2.59 0.56 -6.81
N PHE A 41 -3.41 0.56 -7.87
CA PHE A 41 -3.32 1.54 -8.96
C PHE A 41 -4.68 2.13 -9.32
N PHE A 42 -4.67 3.33 -9.89
CA PHE A 42 -5.89 3.99 -10.36
C PHE A 42 -6.53 3.33 -11.59
N LYS A 43 -5.76 2.61 -12.41
CA LYS A 43 -6.21 2.15 -13.75
C LYS A 43 -5.89 0.70 -14.08
N ARG A 44 -5.25 -0.04 -13.18
CA ARG A 44 -4.83 -1.44 -13.43
C ARG A 44 -4.89 -2.29 -12.16
N ALA A 45 -4.73 -3.59 -12.34
CA ALA A 45 -4.68 -4.57 -11.26
C ALA A 45 -3.51 -4.27 -10.29
N PRO A 46 -3.68 -4.57 -8.98
CA PRO A 46 -2.64 -4.38 -7.99
C PRO A 46 -1.46 -5.34 -8.20
N ILE A 47 -0.28 -4.94 -7.74
CA ILE A 47 0.86 -5.83 -7.59
C ILE A 47 0.91 -6.24 -6.12
N ILE A 48 0.80 -7.55 -5.86
CA ILE A 48 0.71 -8.12 -4.52
C ILE A 48 2.06 -8.68 -4.10
N ASN A 49 2.44 -8.47 -2.83
CA ASN A 49 3.63 -9.02 -2.19
C ASN A 49 4.92 -8.77 -3.00
N THR A 50 5.15 -7.51 -3.37
CA THR A 50 6.35 -7.08 -4.09
C THR A 50 7.24 -6.21 -3.22
N LYS A 51 8.39 -5.81 -3.75
CA LYS A 51 9.29 -4.83 -3.12
C LYS A 51 9.50 -3.66 -4.06
N ILE A 52 9.74 -2.48 -3.51
CA ILE A 52 10.20 -1.33 -4.28
C ILE A 52 11.71 -1.45 -4.46
N SER A 53 12.19 -1.27 -5.68
CA SER A 53 13.62 -1.31 -5.99
C SER A 53 14.40 -0.31 -5.13
N GLU A 54 15.59 -0.72 -4.68
CA GLU A 54 16.52 0.13 -3.91
C GLU A 54 17.09 1.32 -4.70
N ARG A 55 16.80 1.42 -6.00
CA ARG A 55 17.35 2.47 -6.87
C ARG A 55 17.01 3.88 -6.37
N ILE A 56 15.83 4.08 -5.78
CA ILE A 56 15.40 5.39 -5.26
C ILE A 56 16.19 5.75 -4.01
N SER A 57 16.23 4.85 -3.01
CA SER A 57 16.98 5.06 -1.77
C SER A 57 18.49 5.20 -2.05
N THR A 58 19.03 4.40 -2.96
CA THR A 58 20.43 4.48 -3.42
C THR A 58 20.73 5.84 -4.06
N ALA A 59 19.90 6.30 -4.98
CA ALA A 59 20.09 7.60 -5.61
C ALA A 59 20.10 8.74 -4.56
N LEU A 60 19.19 8.70 -3.58
CA LEU A 60 19.17 9.66 -2.47
C LEU A 60 20.45 9.60 -1.62
N MET A 61 20.90 8.40 -1.24
CA MET A 61 22.14 8.22 -0.45
C MET A 61 23.37 8.79 -1.15
N TYR A 62 23.43 8.72 -2.48
CA TYR A 62 24.51 9.30 -3.29
C TYR A 62 24.26 10.75 -3.74
N GLY A 63 23.29 11.44 -3.13
CA GLY A 63 23.09 12.88 -3.34
C GLY A 63 22.39 13.24 -4.65
N ALA A 64 21.54 12.36 -5.19
CA ALA A 64 20.75 12.66 -6.38
C ALA A 64 19.90 13.93 -6.19
N GLY A 65 20.05 14.87 -7.13
CA GLY A 65 19.22 16.07 -7.17
C GLY A 65 17.79 15.80 -7.65
N ALA A 66 16.93 16.80 -7.53
CA ALA A 66 15.50 16.72 -7.84
C ALA A 66 15.19 16.18 -9.25
N ALA A 67 16.00 16.51 -10.26
CA ALA A 67 15.81 16.02 -11.63
C ALA A 67 15.92 14.49 -11.72
N LYS A 68 16.90 13.89 -11.04
CA LYS A 68 17.08 12.45 -11.05
C LYS A 68 16.01 11.72 -10.25
N LEU A 69 15.59 12.30 -9.13
CA LEU A 69 14.47 11.76 -8.36
C LEU A 69 13.18 11.79 -9.18
N LYS A 70 12.90 12.89 -9.89
CA LYS A 70 11.74 12.96 -10.79
C LYS A 70 11.73 11.82 -11.81
N GLU A 71 12.84 11.56 -12.49
CA GLU A 71 12.97 10.43 -13.43
C GLU A 71 12.67 9.08 -12.77
N LEU A 72 13.21 8.85 -11.56
CA LEU A 72 12.99 7.60 -10.83
C LEU A 72 11.53 7.44 -10.36
N PHE A 73 10.88 8.53 -9.97
CA PHE A 73 9.46 8.54 -9.61
C PHE A 73 8.53 8.44 -10.84
N GLU A 74 8.99 8.79 -12.05
CA GLU A 74 8.26 8.54 -13.30
C GLU A 74 8.28 7.07 -13.72
N SER A 75 9.23 6.27 -13.22
CA SER A 75 9.36 4.86 -13.57
C SER A 75 9.92 4.02 -12.41
N ILE A 76 9.13 3.92 -11.35
CA ILE A 76 9.45 3.15 -10.14
C ILE A 76 9.47 1.67 -10.52
N GLU A 77 10.56 0.98 -10.19
CA GLU A 77 10.76 -0.44 -10.48
C GLU A 77 10.40 -1.29 -9.27
N PHE A 78 9.74 -2.42 -9.51
CA PHE A 78 9.32 -3.36 -8.48
C PHE A 78 10.08 -4.69 -8.58
N GLY A 79 10.07 -5.47 -7.50
CA GLY A 79 10.80 -6.73 -7.39
C GLY A 79 10.39 -7.81 -8.41
N ASN A 80 9.22 -7.67 -9.02
CA ASN A 80 8.74 -8.55 -10.10
C ASN A 80 9.12 -8.06 -11.51
N GLY A 81 9.90 -6.98 -11.61
CA GLY A 81 10.33 -6.38 -12.89
C GLY A 81 9.32 -5.41 -13.51
N GLU A 82 8.10 -5.31 -12.97
CA GLU A 82 7.14 -4.30 -13.41
C GLU A 82 7.56 -2.88 -13.00
N ARG A 83 6.98 -1.90 -13.69
CA ARG A 83 7.21 -0.48 -13.42
C ARG A 83 5.91 0.30 -13.31
N ALA A 84 5.93 1.39 -12.57
CA ALA A 84 4.86 2.39 -12.58
C ALA A 84 5.38 3.78 -12.27
N GLY A 85 4.74 4.79 -12.83
CA GLY A 85 4.91 6.17 -12.41
C GLY A 85 4.17 6.44 -11.10
N PHE A 86 4.69 7.38 -10.32
CA PHE A 86 4.11 7.85 -9.07
C PHE A 86 2.62 8.22 -9.18
N GLY A 87 2.24 8.89 -10.27
CA GLY A 87 0.86 9.30 -10.53
C GLY A 87 -0.11 8.15 -10.84
N GLU A 88 0.39 6.93 -11.06
CA GLU A 88 -0.44 5.75 -11.32
C GLU A 88 -0.84 5.01 -10.04
N ILE A 89 0.00 5.13 -9.00
CA ILE A 89 -0.16 4.42 -7.73
C ILE A 89 -1.31 5.06 -6.94
N TRP A 90 -2.20 4.23 -6.42
CA TRP A 90 -3.29 4.62 -5.53
C TRP A 90 -2.89 4.50 -4.05
N THR A 91 -2.46 3.33 -3.61
CA THR A 91 -1.95 3.12 -2.24
C THR A 91 -0.77 2.15 -2.25
N ILE A 92 0.06 2.24 -1.22
CA ILE A 92 1.08 1.23 -0.91
C ILE A 92 0.80 0.74 0.51
N ASN A 93 0.59 -0.56 0.65
CA ASN A 93 0.25 -1.22 1.91
C ASN A 93 1.43 -2.11 2.31
N PRO A 94 2.26 -1.70 3.27
CA PRO A 94 3.38 -2.51 3.75
C PRO A 94 2.89 -3.85 4.29
N MET A 95 3.64 -4.91 4.01
CA MET A 95 3.34 -6.28 4.40
C MET A 95 4.43 -6.82 5.34
N PRO A 96 4.13 -7.82 6.18
CA PRO A 96 5.14 -8.48 7.00
C PRO A 96 6.27 -9.08 6.16
N ALA A 97 7.51 -8.99 6.64
CA ALA A 97 8.70 -9.44 5.91
C ALA A 97 8.69 -10.96 5.59
N GLY A 98 8.04 -11.77 6.43
CA GLY A 98 7.86 -13.21 6.23
C GLY A 98 6.69 -13.59 5.31
N GLY A 99 5.87 -12.62 4.89
CA GLY A 99 4.61 -12.88 4.23
C GLY A 99 3.59 -13.57 5.14
N PHE A 100 2.64 -14.26 4.52
CA PHE A 100 1.63 -15.07 5.21
C PHE A 100 1.56 -16.45 4.56
N THR A 101 1.39 -17.47 5.40
CA THR A 101 1.02 -18.82 4.96
C THR A 101 -0.46 -18.88 4.58
N VAL A 102 -0.83 -19.91 3.83
CA VAL A 102 -2.23 -20.13 3.44
C VAL A 102 -3.09 -20.40 4.68
N GLU A 103 -2.53 -21.14 5.64
CA GLU A 103 -3.19 -21.50 6.89
C GLU A 103 -3.44 -20.27 7.78
N GLU A 104 -2.46 -19.37 7.89
CA GLU A 104 -2.63 -18.10 8.62
C GLU A 104 -3.75 -17.26 8.01
N LEU A 105 -3.76 -17.10 6.69
CA LEU A 105 -4.80 -16.33 6.01
C LEU A 105 -6.17 -16.99 6.15
N ALA A 106 -6.25 -18.33 6.05
CA ALA A 106 -7.50 -19.07 6.22
C ALA A 106 -8.07 -18.97 7.64
N ALA A 107 -7.21 -18.83 8.65
CA ALA A 107 -7.60 -18.67 10.05
C ALA A 107 -8.10 -17.27 10.42
N ILE A 108 -7.94 -16.27 9.54
CA ILE A 108 -8.44 -14.91 9.79
C ILE A 108 -9.96 -14.92 9.96
N ASP A 109 -10.40 -14.28 11.04
CA ASP A 109 -11.81 -14.05 11.33
C ASP A 109 -12.38 -13.00 10.37
N MET A 110 -13.49 -13.37 9.73
CA MET A 110 -14.17 -12.57 8.72
C MET A 110 -15.58 -12.14 9.18
N SER A 111 -15.97 -12.40 10.44
CA SER A 111 -17.36 -12.21 10.89
C SER A 111 -17.85 -10.75 10.81
N GLU A 112 -16.94 -9.79 10.99
CA GLU A 112 -17.27 -8.36 11.02
C GLU A 112 -16.98 -7.62 9.70
N VAL A 113 -16.51 -8.29 8.64
CA VAL A 113 -16.00 -7.60 7.43
C VAL A 113 -17.05 -6.80 6.67
N ASP A 114 -18.32 -7.20 6.82
CA ASP A 114 -19.48 -6.56 6.19
C ASP A 114 -20.14 -5.52 7.11
N ARG A 115 -19.63 -5.35 8.33
CA ARG A 115 -20.17 -4.37 9.28
C ARG A 115 -19.70 -2.95 8.90
N PRO A 116 -20.62 -1.99 8.73
CA PRO A 116 -20.26 -0.60 8.52
C PRO A 116 -19.54 0.00 9.73
N GLU A 117 -18.42 0.66 9.49
CA GLU A 117 -17.65 1.33 10.53
C GLU A 117 -17.45 2.83 10.23
N GLN A 118 -17.54 3.64 11.28
CA GLN A 118 -17.29 5.09 11.15
C GLN A 118 -15.84 5.39 10.73
N ALA A 119 -14.88 4.54 11.10
CA ALA A 119 -13.49 4.66 10.65
C ALA A 119 -13.32 4.56 9.13
N TYR A 120 -14.29 3.96 8.46
CA TYR A 120 -14.35 3.83 7.00
C TYR A 120 -15.36 4.80 6.37
N GLY A 121 -15.80 5.83 7.10
CA GLY A 121 -16.82 6.77 6.65
C GLY A 121 -18.20 6.12 6.49
N GLY A 122 -18.51 5.12 7.33
CA GLY A 122 -19.76 4.37 7.27
C GLY A 122 -19.79 3.27 6.22
N LYS A 123 -18.64 2.93 5.60
CA LYS A 123 -18.48 1.75 4.74
C LYS A 123 -18.09 0.52 5.56
N SER A 124 -18.32 -0.66 4.98
CA SER A 124 -17.75 -1.91 5.51
C SER A 124 -16.27 -2.05 5.10
N LEU A 125 -15.51 -2.91 5.79
CA LEU A 125 -14.16 -3.25 5.35
C LEU A 125 -14.17 -3.86 3.95
N ARG A 126 -15.17 -4.69 3.64
CA ARG A 126 -15.35 -5.28 2.30
C ARG A 126 -15.45 -4.20 1.22
N ASP A 127 -16.20 -3.12 1.46
CA ASP A 127 -16.32 -2.02 0.50
C ASP A 127 -15.02 -1.25 0.33
N VAL A 128 -14.29 -1.01 1.43
CA VAL A 128 -12.98 -0.34 1.39
C VAL A 128 -11.98 -1.15 0.57
N ILE A 129 -11.91 -2.46 0.77
CA ILE A 129 -11.01 -3.34 0.02
C ILE A 129 -11.42 -3.45 -1.45
N LYS A 130 -12.72 -3.51 -1.75
CA LYS A 130 -13.23 -3.45 -3.13
C LYS A 130 -12.76 -2.18 -3.84
N ASP A 131 -12.89 -1.02 -3.21
CA ASP A 131 -12.48 0.26 -3.78
C ASP A 131 -10.96 0.36 -3.98
N THR A 132 -10.20 -0.22 -3.04
CA THR A 132 -8.73 -0.12 -2.97
C THR A 132 -8.03 -1.09 -3.92
N TYR A 133 -8.42 -2.36 -3.91
CA TYR A 133 -7.76 -3.43 -4.67
C TYR A 133 -8.48 -3.82 -5.96
N ARG A 134 -9.77 -3.49 -6.08
CA ARG A 134 -10.62 -3.76 -7.26
C ARG A 134 -10.51 -5.22 -7.75
N PRO A 135 -10.77 -6.19 -6.86
CA PRO A 135 -10.72 -7.61 -7.21
C PRO A 135 -11.71 -7.92 -8.33
N THR A 136 -11.36 -8.90 -9.18
CA THR A 136 -12.24 -9.36 -10.26
C THR A 136 -13.11 -10.55 -9.87
N THR A 137 -12.86 -11.13 -8.70
CA THR A 137 -13.52 -12.32 -8.17
C THR A 137 -13.70 -12.19 -6.66
N ASP A 138 -14.67 -12.92 -6.09
CA ASP A 138 -14.90 -12.94 -4.65
C ASP A 138 -13.75 -13.62 -3.91
N GLU A 139 -13.10 -14.62 -4.52
CA GLU A 139 -11.92 -15.27 -3.95
C GLU A 139 -10.75 -14.30 -3.79
N GLN A 140 -10.52 -13.42 -4.77
CA GLN A 140 -9.50 -12.36 -4.66
C GLN A 140 -9.87 -11.33 -3.59
N LEU A 141 -11.15 -10.95 -3.52
CA LEU A 141 -11.62 -10.02 -2.50
C LEU A 141 -11.37 -10.56 -1.09
N ASP A 142 -11.76 -11.81 -0.84
CA ASP A 142 -11.56 -12.45 0.46
C ASP A 142 -10.07 -12.59 0.78
N LEU A 143 -9.23 -12.92 -0.21
CA LEU A 143 -7.77 -12.91 -0.03
C LEU A 143 -7.26 -11.54 0.41
N TYR A 144 -7.68 -10.45 -0.25
CA TYR A 144 -7.22 -9.10 0.09
C TYR A 144 -7.71 -8.62 1.45
N ILE A 145 -8.94 -8.96 1.84
CA ILE A 145 -9.45 -8.66 3.18
C ILE A 145 -8.62 -9.39 4.24
N ARG A 146 -8.35 -10.69 4.04
CA ARG A 146 -7.54 -11.48 4.99
C ARG A 146 -6.13 -10.92 5.14
N ARG A 147 -5.50 -10.54 4.02
CA ARG A 147 -4.18 -9.89 4.02
C ARG A 147 -4.19 -8.57 4.77
N TRP A 148 -5.24 -7.76 4.59
CA TRP A 148 -5.41 -6.48 5.27
C TRP A 148 -5.58 -6.64 6.79
N ILE A 149 -6.35 -7.64 7.23
CA ILE A 149 -6.53 -7.91 8.65
C ILE A 149 -5.26 -8.47 9.29
N ALA A 150 -4.47 -9.25 8.54
CA ALA A 150 -3.26 -9.89 9.03
C ALA A 150 -2.03 -8.96 9.06
N SER A 151 -2.05 -7.84 8.34
CA SER A 151 -0.95 -6.85 8.25
C SER A 151 -1.00 -5.79 9.33
#